data_AF-A0A2I0N9K8-F1
#
_entry.id   AF-A0A2I0N9K8-F1
#
_cell.length_a   1.000
_cell.length_b   1.000
_cell.length_c   1.000
_cell.angle_alpha   90.00
_cell.angle_beta   90.00
_cell.angle_gamma   90.00
#
_symmetry.space_group_name_H-M   'P 1'
#
loop_
_entity.id
_entity.type
_entity.pdbx_description
1 polymer ?
#
loop_
_entity_poly.entity_id
_entity_poly.type
_entity_poly.pdbx_seq_one_letter_code
_entity_poly.pdbx_strand_id
1 'polypeptide(L)'
;MTCASISQSLKNGFAISVEKLGKMAKRPAVAAAAILFVPGLFILLGHILYTNLDSYLFSLIVMAPMFVGLGFLGLGYIFRLRSRHILMAVGWLVFSLYWGTQVDLLYWEEGGFINAAFGAAAVYLFAYLAYHEVISHAKKENFAPLEFMAGATFVAAFFYFLVERIPSVSRFLITEVADQSAGVLRLFGHDFTSGVAILPHGAPWFAFNAPIYYNGEMTNISIILACTALQSIMIFVGAIYATTGKIPLKRRIAALAATAIPIYVLNLFRNAGVIWAVIVRGWDFGIVHDWVAKFGVLLVLVALAYIVFKLLPELYDDLAGLLDLPKRNGPVERFFRERFGKKPETLNEQGGEE
;
A
#
# COMPACT_ATOMS: atom_id res chain seq x y z
N MET A 1 -18.84 -19.30 37.10
CA MET A 1 -18.53 -19.63 35.70
C MET A 1 -17.02 -19.72 35.56
N THR A 2 -16.49 -20.90 35.24
CA THR A 2 -15.04 -21.13 35.11
C THR A 2 -14.53 -20.59 33.78
N CYS A 3 -13.26 -20.18 33.72
CA CYS A 3 -12.59 -19.66 32.53
C CYS A 3 -12.73 -20.59 31.30
N ALA A 4 -12.85 -21.91 31.54
CA ALA A 4 -13.13 -22.93 30.53
C ALA A 4 -14.51 -22.76 29.87
N SER A 5 -15.56 -22.40 30.62
CA SER A 5 -16.92 -22.26 30.06
C SER A 5 -17.06 -21.01 29.19
N ILE A 6 -16.34 -19.93 29.52
CA ILE A 6 -16.27 -18.71 28.72
C ILE A 6 -15.47 -18.98 27.42
N SER A 7 -14.34 -19.67 27.51
CA SER A 7 -13.54 -20.09 26.34
C SER A 7 -14.33 -21.00 25.39
N GLN A 8 -15.07 -21.98 25.92
CA GLN A 8 -15.92 -22.87 25.12
C GLN A 8 -17.06 -22.08 24.42
N SER A 9 -17.69 -21.15 25.15
CA SER A 9 -18.77 -20.30 24.62
C SER A 9 -18.28 -19.35 23.53
N LEU A 10 -17.10 -18.74 23.70
CA LEU A 10 -16.44 -17.91 22.69
C LEU A 10 -16.05 -18.71 21.44
N LYS A 11 -15.49 -19.91 21.60
CA LYS A 11 -15.18 -20.81 20.48
C LYS A 11 -16.44 -21.22 19.71
N ASN A 12 -17.51 -21.57 20.41
CA ASN A 12 -18.77 -21.96 19.80
C ASN A 12 -19.48 -20.78 19.12
N GLY A 13 -19.50 -19.60 19.75
CA GLY A 13 -20.05 -18.38 19.18
C GLY A 13 -19.30 -17.91 17.94
N PHE A 14 -17.96 -17.95 17.98
CA PHE A 14 -17.11 -17.63 16.83
C PHE A 14 -17.32 -18.64 15.69
N ALA A 15 -17.37 -19.94 15.98
CA ALA A 15 -17.62 -20.97 14.98
C ALA A 15 -18.98 -20.82 14.29
N ILE A 16 -20.06 -20.57 15.07
CA ILE A 16 -21.42 -20.37 14.54
C ILE A 16 -21.51 -19.10 13.69
N SER A 17 -20.86 -18.01 14.13
CA SER A 17 -20.83 -16.75 13.39
C SER A 17 -20.08 -16.89 12.06
N VAL A 18 -18.92 -17.56 12.07
CA VAL A 18 -18.13 -17.85 10.87
C VAL A 18 -18.88 -18.79 9.91
N GLU A 19 -19.63 -19.78 10.40
CA GLU A 19 -20.41 -20.68 9.55
C GLU A 19 -21.61 -19.97 8.89
N LYS A 20 -22.33 -19.11 9.64
CA LYS A 20 -23.41 -18.27 9.09
C LYS A 20 -22.89 -17.24 8.08
N LEU A 21 -21.77 -16.59 8.38
CA LEU A 21 -21.08 -15.68 7.45
C LEU A 21 -20.66 -16.42 6.18
N GLY A 22 -20.11 -17.64 6.30
CA GLY A 22 -19.76 -18.50 5.16
C GLY A 22 -20.96 -18.92 4.32
N LYS A 23 -22.15 -19.17 4.91
CA LYS A 23 -23.38 -19.47 4.16
C LYS A 23 -23.96 -18.23 3.46
N MET A 24 -23.87 -17.04 4.08
CA MET A 24 -24.31 -15.78 3.46
C MET A 24 -23.37 -15.30 2.35
N ALA A 25 -22.05 -15.42 2.54
CA ALA A 25 -21.03 -15.06 1.54
C ALA A 25 -21.09 -15.94 0.27
N LYS A 26 -21.75 -17.11 0.33
CA LYS A 26 -22.02 -17.94 -0.85
C LYS A 26 -23.11 -17.37 -1.77
N ARG A 27 -23.96 -16.47 -1.28
CA ARG A 27 -25.01 -15.84 -2.08
C ARG A 27 -24.41 -14.74 -2.97
N PRO A 28 -24.49 -14.85 -4.31
CA PRO A 28 -23.86 -13.91 -5.24
C PRO A 28 -24.21 -12.44 -4.96
N ALA A 29 -25.51 -12.14 -4.77
CA ALA A 29 -25.99 -10.79 -4.52
C ALA A 29 -25.50 -10.20 -3.18
N VAL A 30 -25.41 -11.01 -2.11
CA VAL A 30 -24.95 -10.55 -0.79
C VAL A 30 -23.46 -10.25 -0.83
N ALA A 31 -22.67 -11.12 -1.46
CA ALA A 31 -21.24 -10.90 -1.63
C ALA A 31 -20.96 -9.66 -2.48
N ALA A 32 -21.71 -9.46 -3.58
CA ALA A 32 -21.58 -8.30 -4.45
C ALA A 32 -21.94 -7.00 -3.72
N ALA A 33 -23.04 -7.00 -2.95
CA ALA A 33 -23.40 -5.87 -2.10
C ALA A 33 -22.31 -5.57 -1.06
N ALA A 34 -21.75 -6.59 -0.40
CA ALA A 34 -20.70 -6.39 0.59
C ALA A 34 -19.44 -5.72 -0.01
N ILE A 35 -18.97 -6.16 -1.19
CA ILE A 35 -17.81 -5.57 -1.86
C ILE A 35 -18.05 -4.12 -2.29
N LEU A 36 -19.30 -3.75 -2.60
CA LEU A 36 -19.63 -2.37 -2.99
C LEU A 36 -19.83 -1.44 -1.79
N PHE A 37 -20.59 -1.88 -0.79
CA PHE A 37 -21.04 -1.01 0.31
C PHE A 37 -20.06 -0.95 1.49
N VAL A 38 -19.35 -2.03 1.81
CA VAL A 38 -18.44 -2.04 2.97
C VAL A 38 -17.26 -1.06 2.79
N PRO A 39 -16.55 -1.05 1.63
CA PRO A 39 -15.51 -0.05 1.38
C PRO A 39 -16.06 1.38 1.41
N GLY A 40 -17.25 1.61 0.83
CA GLY A 40 -17.92 2.91 0.87
C GLY A 40 -18.22 3.39 2.30
N LEU A 41 -18.64 2.48 3.19
CA LEU A 41 -18.83 2.76 4.60
C LEU A 41 -17.50 3.12 5.30
N PHE A 42 -16.40 2.47 4.94
CA PHE A 42 -15.08 2.80 5.49
C PHE A 42 -14.61 4.19 5.07
N ILE A 43 -14.84 4.59 3.82
CA ILE A 43 -14.55 5.94 3.34
C ILE A 43 -15.42 6.96 4.08
N LEU A 44 -16.73 6.69 4.21
CA LEU A 44 -17.64 7.58 4.95
C LEU A 44 -17.24 7.73 6.42
N LEU A 45 -16.89 6.62 7.08
CA LEU A 45 -16.39 6.63 8.45
C LEU A 45 -15.08 7.42 8.54
N GLY A 46 -14.17 7.22 7.59
CA GLY A 46 -12.94 7.99 7.47
C GLY A 46 -13.18 9.50 7.41
N HIS A 47 -14.10 9.92 6.55
CA HIS A 47 -14.52 11.31 6.42
C HIS A 47 -15.07 11.87 7.75
N ILE A 48 -15.98 11.14 8.39
CA ILE A 48 -16.54 11.54 9.70
C ILE A 48 -15.42 11.70 10.74
N LEU A 49 -14.46 10.78 10.79
CA LEU A 49 -13.33 10.88 11.72
C LEU A 49 -12.45 12.09 11.39
N TYR A 50 -12.15 12.33 10.12
CA TYR A 50 -11.32 13.45 9.68
C TYR A 50 -11.95 14.81 10.03
N THR A 51 -13.26 14.97 9.83
CA THR A 51 -13.94 16.25 10.07
C THR A 51 -14.21 16.56 11.54
N ASN A 52 -14.25 15.55 12.41
CA ASN A 52 -14.70 15.71 13.80
C ASN A 52 -13.57 15.55 14.84
N LEU A 53 -12.39 15.07 14.45
CA LEU A 53 -11.26 14.86 15.35
C LEU A 53 -10.13 15.83 15.03
N ASP A 54 -9.41 16.28 16.05
CA ASP A 54 -8.15 16.98 15.84
C ASP A 54 -7.08 16.02 15.27
N SER A 55 -6.08 16.58 14.59
CA SER A 55 -5.05 15.81 13.88
C SER A 55 -4.28 14.83 14.76
N TYR A 56 -4.10 15.14 16.05
CA TYR A 56 -3.40 14.27 16.99
C TYR A 56 -4.26 13.05 17.35
N LEU A 57 -5.50 13.29 17.77
CA LEU A 57 -6.43 12.22 18.13
C LEU A 57 -6.78 11.34 16.92
N PHE A 58 -6.98 11.94 15.75
CA PHE A 58 -7.16 11.23 14.49
C PHE A 58 -5.99 10.26 14.23
N SER A 59 -4.75 10.76 14.27
CA SER A 59 -3.55 9.96 14.04
C SER A 59 -3.41 8.80 15.02
N LEU A 60 -3.77 9.02 16.28
CA LEU A 60 -3.70 7.99 17.33
C LEU A 60 -4.71 6.87 17.10
N ILE A 61 -5.96 7.21 16.77
CA ILE A 61 -7.04 6.25 16.55
C ILE A 61 -6.78 5.40 15.30
N VAL A 62 -6.33 6.04 14.22
CA VAL A 62 -6.11 5.41 12.91
C VAL A 62 -4.86 4.51 12.89
N MET A 63 -3.91 4.72 13.80
CA MET A 63 -2.71 3.89 13.92
C MET A 63 -3.05 2.44 14.33
N ALA A 64 -4.06 2.24 15.17
CA ALA A 64 -4.46 0.91 15.63
C ALA A 64 -4.92 -0.02 14.48
N PRO A 65 -5.92 0.34 13.64
CA PRO A 65 -6.31 -0.51 12.52
C PRO A 65 -5.17 -0.72 11.52
N MET A 66 -4.29 0.27 11.31
CA MET A 66 -3.12 0.11 10.45
C MET A 66 -2.22 -1.05 10.90
N PHE A 67 -1.73 -1.02 12.15
CA PHE A 67 -0.84 -2.07 12.65
C PHE A 67 -1.56 -3.39 12.93
N VAL A 68 -2.83 -3.37 13.32
CA VAL A 68 -3.63 -4.59 13.52
C VAL A 68 -3.86 -5.30 12.18
N GLY A 69 -4.24 -4.56 11.14
CA GLY A 69 -4.43 -5.10 9.80
C GLY A 69 -3.15 -5.73 9.25
N LEU A 70 -2.04 -4.99 9.31
CA LEU A 70 -0.73 -5.48 8.89
C LEU A 70 -0.25 -6.67 9.75
N GLY A 71 -0.49 -6.63 11.06
CA GLY A 71 -0.17 -7.73 11.97
C GLY A 71 -0.90 -9.02 11.59
N PHE A 72 -2.19 -8.95 11.27
CA PHE A 72 -2.95 -10.12 10.79
C PHE A 72 -2.46 -10.65 9.44
N LEU A 73 -2.09 -9.76 8.50
CA LEU A 73 -1.46 -10.17 7.23
C LEU A 73 -0.14 -10.91 7.49
N GLY A 74 0.72 -10.34 8.34
CA GLY A 74 1.99 -10.95 8.72
C GLY A 74 1.82 -12.29 9.42
N LEU A 75 0.88 -12.39 10.37
CA LEU A 75 0.58 -13.65 11.05
C LEU A 75 0.08 -14.72 10.08
N GLY A 76 -0.81 -14.38 9.16
CA GLY A 76 -1.32 -15.32 8.16
C GLY A 76 -0.27 -15.73 7.13
N TYR A 77 0.62 -14.82 6.75
CA TYR A 77 1.73 -15.11 5.84
C TYR A 77 2.80 -16.00 6.49
N ILE A 78 3.25 -15.65 7.70
CA ILE A 78 4.34 -16.34 8.42
C ILE A 78 3.86 -17.69 8.96
N PHE A 79 2.74 -17.69 9.69
CA PHE A 79 2.22 -18.90 10.33
C PHE A 79 1.23 -19.58 9.39
N ARG A 80 1.66 -20.68 8.75
CA ARG A 80 0.86 -21.51 7.82
C ARG A 80 -0.24 -22.31 8.53
N LEU A 81 -1.04 -21.64 9.36
CA LEU A 81 -2.17 -22.21 10.08
C LEU A 81 -3.28 -22.61 9.10
N ARG A 82 -4.10 -23.58 9.51
CA ARG A 82 -5.29 -24.01 8.74
C ARG A 82 -6.26 -22.85 8.45
N SER A 83 -6.29 -21.85 9.33
CA SER A 83 -7.14 -20.65 9.21
C SER A 83 -6.40 -19.42 8.71
N ARG A 84 -5.19 -19.56 8.14
CA ARG A 84 -4.37 -18.40 7.72
C ARG A 84 -5.08 -17.47 6.74
N HIS A 85 -5.88 -18.03 5.81
CA HIS A 85 -6.64 -17.24 4.85
C HIS A 85 -7.71 -16.39 5.54
N ILE A 86 -8.28 -16.86 6.65
CA ILE A 86 -9.20 -16.03 7.46
C ILE A 86 -8.43 -14.92 8.17
N LEU A 87 -7.23 -15.19 8.70
CA LEU A 87 -6.39 -14.15 9.29
C LEU A 87 -6.03 -13.08 8.25
N MET A 88 -5.61 -13.48 7.04
CA MET A 88 -5.29 -12.54 5.97
C MET A 88 -6.53 -11.78 5.48
N ALA A 89 -7.70 -12.43 5.42
CA ALA A 89 -8.96 -11.76 5.10
C ALA A 89 -9.30 -10.65 6.11
N VAL A 90 -9.17 -10.95 7.41
CA VAL A 90 -9.35 -9.94 8.47
C VAL A 90 -8.31 -8.84 8.35
N GLY A 91 -7.05 -9.20 8.12
CA GLY A 91 -5.96 -8.25 7.92
C GLY A 91 -6.24 -7.27 6.78
N TRP A 92 -6.61 -7.77 5.60
CA TRP A 92 -6.98 -6.94 4.45
C TRP A 92 -8.19 -6.06 4.71
N LEU A 93 -9.22 -6.56 5.40
CA LEU A 93 -10.42 -5.78 5.69
C LEU A 93 -10.14 -4.67 6.70
N VAL A 94 -9.34 -4.92 7.74
CA VAL A 94 -8.93 -3.90 8.71
C VAL A 94 -7.97 -2.90 8.06
N PHE A 95 -7.09 -3.34 7.17
CA PHE A 95 -6.22 -2.45 6.40
C PHE A 95 -7.00 -1.59 5.39
N SER A 96 -8.06 -2.14 4.79
CA SER A 96 -9.04 -1.40 3.99
C SER A 96 -9.71 -0.30 4.81
N LEU A 97 -10.15 -0.61 6.05
CA LEU A 97 -10.68 0.39 6.97
C LEU A 97 -9.69 1.52 7.26
N TYR A 98 -8.42 1.20 7.52
CA TYR A 98 -7.36 2.20 7.66
C TYR A 98 -7.27 3.10 6.42
N TRP A 99 -7.20 2.54 5.21
CA TRP A 99 -7.13 3.33 3.98
C TRP A 99 -8.39 4.17 3.72
N GLY A 100 -9.55 3.74 4.20
CA GLY A 100 -10.78 4.54 4.17
C GLY A 100 -10.63 5.87 4.89
N THR A 101 -9.81 5.92 5.96
CA THR A 101 -9.50 7.15 6.69
C THR A 101 -8.49 8.06 5.98
N GLN A 102 -7.74 7.54 5.01
CA GLN A 102 -6.69 8.30 4.32
C GLN A 102 -7.22 9.11 3.14
N VAL A 103 -8.46 8.89 2.69
CA VAL A 103 -9.00 9.52 1.47
C VAL A 103 -9.04 11.04 1.58
N ASP A 104 -9.56 11.59 2.69
CA ASP A 104 -9.61 13.04 2.91
C ASP A 104 -8.19 13.64 3.08
N LEU A 105 -7.30 12.97 3.82
CA LEU A 105 -5.90 13.39 3.94
C LEU A 105 -5.22 13.50 2.57
N LEU A 106 -5.41 12.49 1.72
CA LEU A 106 -4.84 12.48 0.37
C LEU A 106 -5.43 13.57 -0.53
N TYR A 107 -6.69 13.94 -0.31
CA TYR A 107 -7.36 15.03 -1.04
C TYR A 107 -6.84 16.40 -0.60
N TRP A 108 -6.82 16.67 0.71
CA TRP A 108 -6.57 18.01 1.24
C TRP A 108 -5.09 18.31 1.45
N GLU A 109 -4.26 17.32 1.75
CA GLU A 109 -2.89 17.53 2.25
C GLU A 109 -1.80 17.04 1.28
N GLU A 110 -2.02 15.98 0.49
CA GLU A 110 -0.93 15.31 -0.26
C GLU A 110 -0.98 15.36 -1.79
N GLY A 111 -2.08 15.75 -2.43
CA GLY A 111 -2.09 15.85 -3.90
C GLY A 111 -3.44 15.91 -4.61
N GLY A 112 -4.49 16.33 -3.91
CA GLY A 112 -5.78 16.62 -4.53
C GLY A 112 -6.53 15.37 -4.98
N PHE A 113 -7.45 15.59 -5.93
CA PHE A 113 -8.40 14.59 -6.40
C PHE A 113 -7.77 13.26 -6.84
N ILE A 114 -6.62 13.30 -7.53
CA ILE A 114 -5.98 12.10 -8.08
C ILE A 114 -5.51 11.17 -6.96
N ASN A 115 -4.84 11.71 -5.93
CA ASN A 115 -4.37 10.91 -4.80
C ASN A 115 -5.54 10.33 -4.01
N ALA A 116 -6.60 11.12 -3.79
CA ALA A 116 -7.81 10.65 -3.11
C ALA A 116 -8.52 9.52 -3.90
N ALA A 117 -8.56 9.63 -5.23
CA ALA A 117 -9.11 8.59 -6.10
C ALA A 117 -8.32 7.27 -6.00
N PHE A 118 -6.99 7.33 -6.01
CA PHE A 118 -6.15 6.15 -5.78
C PHE A 118 -6.34 5.59 -4.36
N GLY A 119 -6.44 6.45 -3.35
CA GLY A 119 -6.75 6.06 -1.98
C GLY A 119 -8.07 5.30 -1.89
N ALA A 120 -9.14 5.86 -2.46
CA ALA A 120 -10.45 5.21 -2.53
C ALA A 120 -10.39 3.88 -3.28
N ALA A 121 -9.73 3.82 -4.44
CA ALA A 121 -9.54 2.59 -5.19
C ALA A 121 -8.80 1.51 -4.38
N ALA A 122 -7.81 1.91 -3.57
CA ALA A 122 -7.09 1.00 -2.67
C ALA A 122 -8.03 0.40 -1.60
N VAL A 123 -8.97 1.18 -1.04
CA VAL A 123 -9.98 0.66 -0.09
C VAL A 123 -10.76 -0.50 -0.71
N TYR A 124 -11.24 -0.32 -1.94
CA TYR A 124 -11.97 -1.36 -2.67
C TYR A 124 -11.09 -2.55 -3.02
N LEU A 125 -9.85 -2.31 -3.46
CA LEU A 125 -8.89 -3.37 -3.76
C LEU A 125 -8.62 -4.24 -2.53
N PHE A 126 -8.36 -3.66 -1.37
CA PHE A 126 -8.08 -4.42 -0.15
C PHE A 126 -9.30 -5.23 0.31
N ALA A 127 -10.52 -4.68 0.23
CA ALA A 127 -11.73 -5.46 0.49
C ALA A 127 -11.91 -6.60 -0.52
N TYR A 128 -11.53 -6.40 -1.79
CA TYR A 128 -11.55 -7.44 -2.82
C TYR A 128 -10.52 -8.55 -2.55
N LEU A 129 -9.32 -8.21 -2.08
CA LEU A 129 -8.32 -9.18 -1.62
C LEU A 129 -8.85 -9.97 -0.40
N ALA A 130 -9.46 -9.29 0.57
CA ALA A 130 -10.08 -9.95 1.73
C ALA A 130 -11.15 -10.98 1.31
N TYR A 131 -11.99 -10.61 0.34
CA TYR A 131 -12.99 -11.51 -0.25
C TYR A 131 -12.35 -12.75 -0.88
N HIS A 132 -11.28 -12.56 -1.65
CA HIS A 132 -10.57 -13.65 -2.32
C HIS A 132 -9.83 -14.58 -1.36
N GLU A 133 -9.42 -14.08 -0.19
CA GLU A 133 -8.91 -14.89 0.91
C GLU A 133 -10.02 -15.77 1.54
N VAL A 134 -11.23 -15.22 1.72
CA VAL A 134 -12.38 -16.02 2.19
C VAL A 134 -12.71 -17.13 1.19
N ILE A 135 -12.62 -16.87 -0.12
CA ILE A 135 -12.79 -17.90 -1.15
C ILE A 135 -11.70 -18.98 -1.02
N SER A 136 -10.43 -18.58 -0.87
CA SER A 136 -9.31 -19.51 -0.68
C SER A 136 -9.56 -20.45 0.50
N HIS A 137 -10.02 -19.90 1.62
CA HIS A 137 -10.40 -20.70 2.79
C HIS A 137 -11.55 -21.66 2.51
N ALA A 138 -12.62 -21.19 1.86
CA ALA A 138 -13.80 -21.98 1.55
C ALA A 138 -13.51 -23.13 0.57
N LYS A 139 -12.65 -22.89 -0.42
CA LYS A 139 -12.19 -23.89 -1.40
C LYS A 139 -11.07 -24.78 -0.85
N LYS A 140 -10.51 -24.47 0.33
CA LYS A 140 -9.31 -25.11 0.89
C LYS A 140 -8.12 -25.08 -0.07
N GLU A 141 -7.99 -23.99 -0.82
CA GLU A 141 -6.92 -23.77 -1.79
C GLU A 141 -5.93 -22.72 -1.27
N ASN A 142 -4.66 -22.93 -1.60
CA ASN A 142 -3.59 -21.98 -1.33
C ASN A 142 -3.25 -21.31 -2.66
N PHE A 143 -3.65 -20.05 -2.83
CA PHE A 143 -3.39 -19.30 -4.06
C PHE A 143 -2.14 -18.44 -3.86
N ALA A 144 -1.03 -18.86 -4.46
CA ALA A 144 0.29 -18.25 -4.27
C ALA A 144 0.32 -16.71 -4.49
N PRO A 145 -0.36 -16.14 -5.50
CA PRO A 145 -0.42 -14.69 -5.68
C PRO A 145 -0.98 -13.92 -4.48
N LEU A 146 -1.99 -14.46 -3.79
CA LEU A 146 -2.56 -13.82 -2.59
C LEU A 146 -1.58 -13.86 -1.42
N GLU A 147 -0.90 -14.98 -1.23
CA GLU A 147 0.15 -15.10 -0.20
C GLU A 147 1.30 -14.15 -0.46
N PHE A 148 1.72 -14.06 -1.72
CA PHE A 148 2.71 -13.10 -2.18
C PHE A 148 2.27 -11.67 -1.82
N MET A 149 1.04 -11.29 -2.18
CA MET A 149 0.53 -9.94 -1.93
C MET A 149 0.45 -9.63 -0.43
N ALA A 150 -0.04 -10.57 0.39
CA ALA A 150 -0.12 -10.41 1.84
C ALA A 150 1.26 -10.26 2.48
N GLY A 151 2.22 -11.11 2.09
CA GLY A 151 3.60 -11.03 2.57
C GLY A 151 4.31 -9.75 2.12
N ALA A 152 4.13 -9.35 0.86
CA ALA A 152 4.72 -8.14 0.30
C ALA A 152 4.17 -6.89 0.99
N THR A 153 2.85 -6.80 1.17
CA THR A 153 2.23 -5.67 1.88
C THR A 153 2.63 -5.65 3.35
N PHE A 154 2.64 -6.80 4.03
CA PHE A 154 3.10 -6.86 5.42
C PHE A 154 4.51 -6.30 5.52
N VAL A 155 5.47 -6.81 4.76
CA VAL A 155 6.87 -6.36 4.86
C VAL A 155 7.05 -4.91 4.41
N ALA A 156 6.44 -4.51 3.29
CA ALA A 156 6.59 -3.14 2.80
C ALA A 156 5.97 -2.12 3.76
N ALA A 157 4.69 -2.28 4.09
CA ALA A 157 3.95 -1.29 4.86
C ALA A 157 4.31 -1.34 6.34
N PHE A 158 4.39 -2.53 6.97
CA PHE A 158 4.66 -2.63 8.41
C PHE A 158 6.00 -2.00 8.76
N PHE A 159 7.05 -2.30 8.01
CA PHE A 159 8.37 -1.77 8.32
C PHE A 159 8.52 -0.29 7.94
N TYR A 160 7.86 0.18 6.87
CA TYR A 160 7.79 1.62 6.59
C TYR A 160 7.14 2.39 7.76
N PHE A 161 5.94 1.99 8.16
CA PHE A 161 5.21 2.66 9.24
C PHE A 161 5.91 2.47 10.60
N LEU A 162 6.58 1.35 10.82
CA LEU A 162 7.40 1.16 12.01
C LEU A 162 8.55 2.16 12.05
N VAL A 163 9.27 2.35 10.94
CA VAL A 163 10.38 3.32 10.87
C VAL A 163 9.87 4.74 11.05
N GLU A 164 8.75 5.11 10.43
CA GLU A 164 8.10 6.41 10.62
C GLU A 164 7.82 6.69 12.10
N ARG A 165 7.35 5.67 12.82
CA ARG A 165 6.98 5.74 14.24
C ARG A 165 8.16 5.54 15.20
N ILE A 166 9.41 5.43 14.73
CA ILE A 166 10.59 5.42 15.59
C ILE A 166 11.35 6.74 15.38
N PRO A 167 11.18 7.75 16.28
CA PRO A 167 11.70 9.09 16.08
C PRO A 167 13.19 9.14 15.77
N SER A 168 14.00 8.34 16.47
CA SER A 168 15.44 8.29 16.27
C SER A 168 15.82 7.84 14.86
N VAL A 169 15.07 6.90 14.28
CA VAL A 169 15.36 6.33 12.96
C VAL A 169 14.83 7.25 11.86
N SER A 170 13.57 7.69 11.95
CA SER A 170 13.00 8.59 10.95
C SER A 170 13.75 9.93 10.90
N ARG A 171 14.06 10.52 12.06
CA ARG A 171 14.83 11.77 12.15
C ARG A 171 16.22 11.65 11.54
N PHE A 172 16.91 10.52 11.79
CA PHE A 172 18.21 10.24 11.18
C PHE A 172 18.10 10.18 9.65
N LEU A 173 17.20 9.34 9.12
CA LEU A 173 17.03 9.18 7.68
C LEU A 173 16.67 10.49 6.98
N ILE A 174 15.79 11.29 7.57
CA ILE A 174 15.38 12.58 7.02
C ILE A 174 16.57 13.55 6.99
N THR A 175 17.32 13.63 8.08
CA THR A 175 18.48 14.54 8.18
C THR A 175 19.57 14.16 7.18
N GLU A 176 19.89 12.88 7.08
CA GLU A 176 20.91 12.38 6.14
C GLU A 176 20.51 12.63 4.68
N VAL A 177 19.26 12.31 4.32
CA VAL A 177 18.81 12.53 2.93
C VAL A 177 18.72 14.02 2.61
N ALA A 178 18.37 14.87 3.58
CA ALA A 178 18.37 16.32 3.39
C ALA A 178 19.78 16.84 3.09
N ASP A 179 20.78 16.44 3.87
CA ASP A 179 22.16 16.88 3.65
C ASP A 179 22.72 16.33 2.33
N GLN A 180 22.47 15.07 2.01
CA GLN A 180 22.91 14.50 0.73
C GLN A 180 22.23 15.16 -0.47
N SER A 181 20.94 15.49 -0.38
CA SER A 181 20.22 16.20 -1.44
C SER A 181 20.76 17.63 -1.63
N ALA A 182 21.05 18.34 -0.54
CA ALA A 182 21.73 19.62 -0.57
C ALA A 182 23.17 19.48 -1.13
N GLY A 183 23.87 18.40 -0.78
CA GLY A 183 25.18 18.05 -1.30
C GLY A 183 25.20 17.88 -2.81
N VAL A 184 24.19 17.24 -3.39
CA VAL A 184 24.03 17.17 -4.85
C VAL A 184 23.96 18.58 -5.45
N LEU A 185 23.21 19.51 -4.86
CA LEU A 185 23.12 20.89 -5.35
C LEU A 185 24.45 21.65 -5.21
N ARG A 186 25.19 21.41 -4.13
CA ARG A 186 26.54 21.95 -3.94
C ARG A 186 27.49 21.49 -5.04
N LEU A 187 27.40 20.23 -5.48
CA LEU A 187 28.18 19.73 -6.62
C LEU A 187 27.89 20.47 -7.93
N PHE A 188 26.69 21.05 -8.07
CA PHE A 188 26.30 21.89 -9.21
C PHE A 188 26.55 23.40 -8.97
N GLY A 189 27.28 23.78 -7.92
CA GLY A 189 27.70 25.16 -7.69
C GLY A 189 26.67 26.04 -6.97
N HIS A 190 25.66 25.44 -6.34
CA HIS A 190 24.66 26.16 -5.55
C HIS A 190 24.90 25.97 -4.05
N ASP A 191 24.93 27.07 -3.28
CA ASP A 191 25.18 27.05 -1.83
C ASP A 191 23.94 26.65 -1.03
N PHE A 192 23.60 25.35 -1.10
CA PHE A 192 22.54 24.75 -0.31
C PHE A 192 23.09 24.00 0.90
N THR A 193 22.42 24.16 2.04
CA THR A 193 22.67 23.36 3.26
C THR A 193 21.34 22.88 3.84
N SER A 194 21.38 21.95 4.79
CA SER A 194 20.20 21.43 5.46
C SER A 194 20.31 21.54 6.97
N GLY A 195 19.18 21.75 7.64
CA GLY A 195 19.08 21.62 9.10
C GLY A 195 18.87 20.18 9.53
N VAL A 196 19.02 19.95 10.84
CA VAL A 196 18.61 18.69 11.47
C VAL A 196 17.08 18.58 11.41
N ALA A 197 16.57 17.37 11.20
CA ALA A 197 15.14 17.14 11.26
C ALA A 197 14.55 17.56 12.62
N ILE A 198 13.48 18.34 12.61
CA ILE A 198 12.77 18.83 13.80
C ILE A 198 11.32 18.40 13.77
N LEU A 199 10.68 18.38 14.94
CA LEU A 199 9.24 18.16 15.06
C LEU A 199 8.55 19.53 15.02
N PRO A 200 7.72 19.83 13.99
CA PRO A 200 6.98 21.09 13.93
C PRO A 200 6.00 21.21 15.11
N HIS A 201 5.76 22.44 15.57
CA HIS A 201 4.81 22.69 16.65
C HIS A 201 3.40 22.26 16.24
N GLY A 202 2.73 21.47 17.09
CA GLY A 202 1.39 20.94 16.82
C GLY A 202 1.33 19.75 15.87
N ALA A 203 2.47 19.30 15.31
CA ALA A 203 2.50 18.12 14.46
C ALA A 203 2.46 16.82 15.29
N PRO A 204 1.94 15.71 14.73
CA PRO A 204 2.03 14.40 15.36
C PRO A 204 3.49 14.05 15.69
N TRP A 205 3.72 13.33 16.80
CA TRP A 205 5.04 13.05 17.39
C TRP A 205 6.08 12.35 16.47
N PHE A 206 5.66 11.91 15.30
CA PHE A 206 6.46 11.23 14.27
C PHE A 206 6.68 12.07 12.99
N ALA A 207 6.03 13.24 12.87
CA ALA A 207 6.00 14.05 11.66
C ALA A 207 7.19 15.02 11.57
N PHE A 208 8.40 14.46 11.51
CA PHE A 208 9.63 15.24 11.42
C PHE A 208 9.86 15.82 10.02
N ASN A 209 10.47 17.00 9.94
CA ASN A 209 10.96 17.58 8.69
C ASN A 209 12.35 18.23 8.87
N ALA A 210 13.19 18.19 7.84
CA ALA A 210 14.48 18.86 7.81
C ALA A 210 14.41 20.08 6.87
N PRO A 211 14.63 21.30 7.38
CA PRO A 211 14.58 22.50 6.56
C PRO A 211 15.81 22.61 5.65
N ILE A 212 15.61 23.15 4.44
CA ILE A 212 16.68 23.46 3.49
C ILE A 212 17.00 24.96 3.53
N TYR A 213 18.28 25.29 3.45
CA TYR A 213 18.78 26.66 3.41
C TYR A 213 19.47 26.94 2.08
N TYR A 214 19.36 28.17 1.59
CA TYR A 214 20.03 28.66 0.39
C TYR A 214 20.73 29.97 0.70
N ASN A 215 22.04 30.06 0.45
CA ASN A 215 22.88 31.21 0.83
C ASN A 215 22.75 31.61 2.31
N GLY A 216 22.56 30.63 3.20
CA GLY A 216 22.37 30.84 4.64
C GLY A 216 20.96 31.24 5.08
N GLU A 217 20.03 31.48 4.15
CA GLU A 217 18.63 31.80 4.45
C GLU A 217 17.74 30.56 4.40
N MET A 218 16.78 30.48 5.31
CA MET A 218 15.84 29.35 5.38
C MET A 218 14.85 29.41 4.21
N THR A 219 14.75 28.33 3.45
CA THR A 219 13.78 28.21 2.36
C THR A 219 12.43 27.70 2.86
N ASN A 220 11.40 27.79 2.01
CA ASN A 220 10.09 27.19 2.26
C ASN A 220 10.03 25.67 1.96
N ILE A 221 11.16 25.04 1.64
CA ILE A 221 11.23 23.61 1.32
C ILE A 221 11.82 22.85 2.50
N SER A 222 11.18 21.74 2.86
CA SER A 222 11.68 20.80 3.84
C SER A 222 11.60 19.37 3.31
N ILE A 223 12.55 18.54 3.73
CA ILE A 223 12.58 17.11 3.45
C ILE A 223 11.83 16.39 4.57
N ILE A 224 10.91 15.50 4.19
CA ILE A 224 10.15 14.63 5.10
C ILE A 224 10.49 13.17 4.83
N LEU A 225 9.96 12.23 5.64
CA LEU A 225 10.26 10.81 5.48
C LEU A 225 9.92 10.27 4.08
N ALA A 226 8.81 10.72 3.48
CA ALA A 226 8.42 10.32 2.12
C ALA A 226 9.48 10.66 1.05
N CYS A 227 10.34 11.66 1.31
CA CYS A 227 11.42 12.09 0.43
C CYS A 227 12.73 11.31 0.64
N THR A 228 12.75 10.28 1.50
CA THR A 228 13.97 9.50 1.83
C THR A 228 14.20 8.29 0.92
N ALA A 229 13.37 8.09 -0.10
CA ALA A 229 13.27 6.87 -0.91
C ALA A 229 12.81 5.61 -0.16
N LEU A 230 12.70 5.65 1.17
CA LEU A 230 12.38 4.50 2.02
C LEU A 230 11.10 3.78 1.56
N GLN A 231 10.04 4.52 1.24
CA GLN A 231 8.77 3.96 0.80
C GLN A 231 8.94 3.08 -0.46
N SER A 232 9.64 3.59 -1.48
CA SER A 232 9.88 2.85 -2.72
C SER A 232 10.78 1.63 -2.48
N ILE A 233 11.84 1.78 -1.68
CA ILE A 233 12.73 0.67 -1.32
C ILE A 233 11.96 -0.42 -0.59
N MET A 234 11.08 -0.07 0.34
CA MET A 234 10.26 -1.01 1.10
C MET A 234 9.27 -1.79 0.24
N ILE A 235 8.72 -1.20 -0.82
CA ILE A 235 7.89 -1.93 -1.80
C ILE A 235 8.69 -3.06 -2.46
N PHE A 236 9.90 -2.78 -2.95
CA PHE A 236 10.75 -3.81 -3.56
C PHE A 236 11.27 -4.81 -2.54
N VAL A 237 11.64 -4.38 -1.33
CA VAL A 237 12.03 -5.27 -0.23
C VAL A 237 10.89 -6.24 0.11
N GLY A 238 9.67 -5.74 0.25
CA GLY A 238 8.50 -6.56 0.52
C GLY A 238 8.22 -7.56 -0.59
N ALA A 239 8.21 -7.10 -1.85
CA ALA A 239 8.01 -7.96 -3.01
C ALA A 239 9.07 -9.07 -3.11
N ILE A 240 10.36 -8.73 -2.99
CA ILE A 240 11.45 -9.71 -3.08
C ILE A 240 11.42 -10.66 -1.88
N TYR A 241 11.15 -10.15 -0.68
CA TYR A 241 11.03 -10.98 0.51
C TYR A 241 9.89 -12.00 0.38
N ALA A 242 8.74 -11.60 -0.15
CA ALA A 242 7.59 -12.47 -0.33
C ALA A 242 7.88 -13.69 -1.22
N THR A 243 8.89 -13.59 -2.11
CA THR A 243 9.38 -14.68 -2.97
C THR A 243 10.50 -15.55 -2.36
N THR A 244 10.86 -15.35 -1.09
CA THR A 244 11.99 -16.04 -0.44
C THR A 244 11.92 -17.57 -0.51
N GLY A 245 10.72 -18.15 -0.52
CA GLY A 245 10.54 -19.60 -0.66
C GLY A 245 10.79 -20.16 -2.07
N LYS A 246 10.91 -19.29 -3.09
CA LYS A 246 11.04 -19.66 -4.51
C LYS A 246 12.43 -19.35 -5.08
N ILE A 247 13.12 -18.35 -4.52
CA ILE A 247 14.31 -17.74 -5.15
C ILE A 247 15.56 -17.90 -4.27
N PRO A 248 16.72 -18.32 -4.81
CA PRO A 248 17.96 -18.43 -4.04
C PRO A 248 18.44 -17.06 -3.54
N LEU A 249 19.10 -17.04 -2.38
CA LEU A 249 19.53 -15.80 -1.69
C LEU A 249 20.38 -14.89 -2.58
N LYS A 250 21.29 -15.46 -3.38
CA LYS A 250 22.17 -14.70 -4.28
C LYS A 250 21.38 -13.86 -5.29
N ARG A 251 20.32 -14.41 -5.90
CA ARG A 251 19.44 -13.69 -6.84
C ARG A 251 18.61 -12.62 -6.11
N ARG A 252 18.17 -12.88 -4.88
CA ARG A 252 17.43 -11.91 -4.05
C ARG A 252 18.29 -10.70 -3.68
N ILE A 253 19.50 -10.92 -3.19
CA ILE A 253 20.44 -9.82 -2.87
C ILE A 253 20.78 -9.02 -4.14
N ALA A 254 21.03 -9.71 -5.26
CA ALA A 254 21.31 -9.05 -6.53
C ALA A 254 20.13 -8.16 -6.98
N ALA A 255 18.90 -8.68 -6.90
CA ALA A 255 17.69 -7.91 -7.23
C ALA A 255 17.50 -6.72 -6.29
N LEU A 256 17.68 -6.91 -4.97
CA LEU A 256 17.59 -5.84 -3.98
C LEU A 256 18.61 -4.74 -4.22
N ALA A 257 19.87 -5.10 -4.51
CA ALA A 257 20.91 -4.12 -4.82
C ALA A 257 20.60 -3.39 -6.14
N ALA A 258 20.14 -4.13 -7.16
CA ALA A 258 19.76 -3.57 -8.46
C ALA A 258 18.54 -2.64 -8.40
N THR A 259 17.72 -2.69 -7.34
CA THR A 259 16.59 -1.77 -7.14
C THR A 259 16.89 -0.68 -6.12
N ALA A 260 17.32 -1.06 -4.91
CA ALA A 260 17.42 -0.14 -3.79
C ALA A 260 18.48 0.95 -4.02
N ILE A 261 19.62 0.60 -4.62
CA ILE A 261 20.70 1.55 -4.89
C ILE A 261 20.25 2.59 -5.93
N PRO A 262 19.75 2.21 -7.12
CA PRO A 262 19.21 3.20 -8.06
C PRO A 262 18.11 4.06 -7.47
N ILE A 263 17.14 3.46 -6.76
CA ILE A 263 16.03 4.20 -6.14
C ILE A 263 16.55 5.29 -5.19
N TYR A 264 17.52 4.94 -4.34
CA TYR A 264 18.10 5.91 -3.41
C TYR A 264 18.82 7.05 -4.14
N VAL A 265 19.70 6.71 -5.09
CA VAL A 265 20.47 7.71 -5.85
C VAL A 265 19.54 8.64 -6.64
N LEU A 266 18.59 8.06 -7.37
CA LEU A 266 17.62 8.82 -8.17
C LEU A 266 16.72 9.70 -7.30
N ASN A 267 16.41 9.26 -6.09
CA ASN A 267 15.68 10.07 -5.11
C ASN A 267 16.47 11.32 -4.69
N LEU A 268 17.79 11.22 -4.47
CA LEU A 268 18.63 12.39 -4.19
C LEU A 268 18.60 13.39 -5.35
N PHE A 269 18.74 12.91 -6.59
CA PHE A 269 18.62 13.76 -7.77
C PHE A 269 17.23 14.36 -7.95
N ARG A 270 16.17 13.60 -7.64
CA ARG A 270 14.79 14.09 -7.66
C ARG A 270 14.59 15.22 -6.65
N ASN A 271 15.04 15.04 -5.41
CA ASN A 271 14.93 16.06 -4.37
C ASN A 271 15.72 17.31 -4.74
N ALA A 272 16.99 17.15 -5.15
CA ALA A 272 17.82 18.24 -5.62
C ALA A 272 17.17 18.98 -6.80
N GLY A 273 16.69 18.25 -7.81
CA GLY A 273 16.03 18.84 -8.98
C GLY A 273 14.79 19.67 -8.62
N VAL A 274 13.95 19.18 -7.70
CA VAL A 274 12.78 19.93 -7.21
C VAL A 274 13.21 21.20 -6.47
N ILE A 275 14.15 21.09 -5.52
CA ILE A 275 14.67 22.23 -4.76
C ILE A 275 15.25 23.29 -5.70
N TRP A 276 16.09 22.87 -6.65
CA TRP A 276 16.70 23.77 -7.62
C TRP A 276 15.66 24.48 -8.48
N ALA A 277 14.68 23.75 -9.02
CA ALA A 277 13.65 24.34 -9.88
C ALA A 277 12.80 25.37 -9.12
N VAL A 278 12.48 25.12 -7.86
CA VAL A 278 11.64 26.04 -7.08
C VAL A 278 12.44 27.23 -6.56
N ILE A 279 13.62 26.99 -5.95
CA ILE A 279 14.39 28.05 -5.29
C ILE A 279 15.22 28.87 -6.29
N VAL A 280 15.86 28.22 -7.26
CA VAL A 280 16.77 28.91 -8.20
C VAL A 280 16.03 29.40 -9.43
N ARG A 281 15.11 28.61 -10.00
CA ARG A 281 14.33 29.03 -11.18
C ARG A 281 13.04 29.77 -10.85
N GLY A 282 12.61 29.77 -9.58
CA GLY A 282 11.35 30.39 -9.18
C GLY A 282 10.12 29.70 -9.76
N TRP A 283 10.23 28.42 -10.13
CA TRP A 283 9.08 27.66 -10.63
C TRP A 283 8.11 27.36 -9.50
N ASP A 284 6.83 27.27 -9.84
CA ASP A 284 5.79 26.90 -8.88
C ASP A 284 6.06 25.48 -8.33
N PHE A 285 6.02 25.35 -7.00
CA PHE A 285 6.28 24.08 -6.34
C PHE A 285 5.28 23.00 -6.77
N GLY A 286 4.00 23.33 -6.93
CA GLY A 286 2.97 22.40 -7.38
C GLY A 286 3.24 21.85 -8.77
N ILE A 287 3.58 22.72 -9.73
CA ILE A 287 3.91 22.31 -11.10
C ILE A 287 5.12 21.37 -11.13
N VAL A 288 6.18 21.72 -10.40
CA VAL A 288 7.42 20.93 -10.39
C VAL A 288 7.23 19.60 -9.66
N HIS A 289 6.57 19.63 -8.51
CA HIS A 289 6.39 18.47 -7.65
C HIS A 289 5.36 17.49 -8.22
N ASP A 290 4.24 17.97 -8.76
CA ASP A 290 3.12 17.12 -9.18
C ASP A 290 3.18 16.68 -10.64
N TRP A 291 3.79 17.47 -11.52
CA TRP A 291 3.88 17.09 -12.94
C TRP A 291 5.26 16.61 -13.31
N VAL A 292 6.28 17.46 -13.14
CA VAL A 292 7.64 17.18 -13.65
C VAL A 292 8.29 16.03 -12.88
N ALA A 293 8.29 16.09 -11.55
CA ALA A 293 8.92 15.07 -10.73
C ALA A 293 8.18 13.73 -10.82
N LYS A 294 6.84 13.72 -10.80
CA LYS A 294 6.05 12.47 -10.89
C LYS A 294 6.22 11.78 -12.25
N PHE A 295 6.25 12.52 -13.36
CA PHE A 295 6.49 11.92 -14.68
C PHE A 295 7.89 11.33 -14.82
N GLY A 296 8.91 12.06 -14.38
CA GLY A 296 10.29 11.57 -14.41
C GLY A 296 10.46 10.29 -13.61
N VAL A 297 9.91 10.25 -12.39
CA VAL A 297 9.92 9.07 -11.53
C VAL A 297 9.15 7.90 -12.15
N LEU A 298 8.00 8.15 -12.79
CA LEU A 298 7.20 7.10 -13.44
C LEU A 298 8.01 6.34 -14.51
N LEU A 299 8.72 7.05 -15.38
CA LEU A 299 9.53 6.42 -16.43
C LEU A 299 10.63 5.54 -15.83
N VAL A 300 11.27 6.02 -14.76
CA VAL A 300 12.31 5.26 -14.08
C VAL A 300 11.74 4.05 -13.35
N LEU A 301 10.58 4.16 -12.72
CA LEU A 301 9.90 3.03 -12.08
C LEU A 301 9.54 1.94 -13.09
N VAL A 302 9.10 2.29 -14.30
CA VAL A 302 8.84 1.33 -15.38
C VAL A 302 10.13 0.60 -15.79
N ALA A 303 11.23 1.34 -15.97
CA ALA A 303 12.53 0.75 -16.30
C ALA A 303 13.04 -0.20 -15.19
N LEU A 304 12.92 0.22 -13.93
CA LEU A 304 13.31 -0.61 -12.78
C LEU A 304 12.42 -1.85 -12.65
N ALA A 305 11.11 -1.73 -12.83
CA ALA A 305 10.20 -2.86 -12.83
C ALA A 305 10.56 -3.89 -13.92
N TYR A 306 10.89 -3.43 -15.13
CA TYR A 306 11.36 -4.31 -16.21
C TYR A 306 12.64 -5.05 -15.84
N ILE A 307 13.62 -4.35 -15.26
CA ILE A 307 14.88 -4.98 -14.80
C ILE A 307 14.58 -6.05 -13.73
N VAL A 308 13.70 -5.74 -12.78
CA VAL A 308 13.35 -6.68 -11.72
C VAL A 308 12.65 -7.91 -12.27
N PHE A 309 11.69 -7.76 -13.19
CA PHE A 309 11.02 -8.91 -13.80
C PHE A 309 11.98 -9.78 -14.61
N LYS A 310 13.00 -9.18 -15.22
CA LYS A 310 14.06 -9.94 -15.89
C LYS A 310 14.95 -10.71 -14.91
N LEU A 311 15.22 -10.14 -13.73
CA LEU A 311 16.03 -10.78 -12.69
C LEU A 311 15.25 -11.86 -11.93
N LEU A 312 13.96 -11.60 -11.67
CA LEU A 312 13.04 -12.39 -10.86
C LEU A 312 11.70 -12.60 -11.62
N PRO A 313 11.66 -13.48 -12.64
CA PRO A 313 10.42 -13.82 -13.33
C PRO A 313 9.34 -14.37 -12.38
N GLU A 314 9.74 -15.00 -11.28
CA GLU A 314 8.82 -15.52 -10.27
C GLU A 314 7.98 -14.42 -9.61
N LEU A 315 8.51 -13.18 -9.53
CA LEU A 315 7.76 -12.01 -9.07
C LEU A 315 6.69 -11.60 -10.09
N TYR A 316 7.03 -11.66 -11.39
CA TYR A 316 6.09 -11.38 -12.46
C TYR A 316 4.93 -12.38 -12.45
N ASP A 317 5.22 -13.67 -12.26
CA ASP A 317 4.19 -14.72 -12.21
C ASP A 317 3.21 -14.49 -11.04
N ASP A 318 3.71 -14.12 -9.86
CA ASP A 318 2.85 -13.79 -8.71
C ASP A 318 2.01 -12.54 -8.97
N LEU A 319 2.59 -11.49 -9.57
CA LEU A 319 1.87 -10.27 -9.89
C LEU A 319 0.81 -10.49 -10.97
N ALA A 320 1.16 -11.21 -12.03
CA ALA A 320 0.24 -11.58 -13.11
C ALA A 320 -0.90 -12.46 -12.59
N GLY A 321 -0.60 -13.37 -11.66
CA GLY A 321 -1.61 -14.22 -11.01
C GLY A 321 -2.64 -13.43 -10.19
N LEU A 322 -2.32 -12.22 -9.71
CA LEU A 322 -3.32 -11.33 -9.09
C LEU A 322 -4.35 -10.81 -10.09
N LEU A 323 -3.97 -10.62 -11.36
CA LEU A 323 -4.89 -10.23 -12.43
C LEU A 323 -5.86 -11.35 -12.81
N ASP A 324 -5.56 -12.59 -12.42
CA ASP A 324 -6.43 -13.74 -12.61
C ASP A 324 -7.46 -13.93 -11.48
N LEU A 325 -7.46 -13.08 -10.44
CA LEU A 325 -8.46 -13.13 -9.37
C LEU A 325 -9.92 -13.11 -9.89
N PRO A 326 -10.30 -12.25 -10.87
CA PRO A 326 -11.64 -12.28 -11.44
C PRO A 326 -11.99 -13.57 -12.19
N LYS A 327 -10.98 -14.37 -12.59
CA LYS A 327 -11.21 -15.65 -13.28
C LYS A 327 -11.54 -16.80 -12.30
N ARG A 328 -11.36 -16.59 -10.99
CA ARG A 328 -11.64 -17.60 -9.94
C ARG A 328 -13.13 -17.92 -9.76
N ASN A 329 -14.02 -17.19 -10.46
CA ASN A 329 -15.45 -17.44 -10.52
C ASN A 329 -16.14 -17.51 -9.15
N GLY A 330 -15.79 -16.60 -8.25
CA GLY A 330 -16.43 -16.48 -6.95
C GLY A 330 -17.89 -16.01 -7.03
N PRO A 331 -18.61 -15.98 -5.89
CA PRO A 331 -19.94 -15.39 -5.79
C PRO A 331 -20.12 -14.02 -6.47
N VAL A 332 -19.16 -13.10 -6.34
CA VAL A 332 -19.24 -11.75 -6.91
C VAL A 332 -19.04 -11.78 -8.42
N GLU A 333 -18.03 -12.50 -8.89
CA GLU A 333 -17.75 -12.66 -10.32
C GLU A 333 -18.93 -13.32 -11.05
N ARG A 334 -19.58 -14.31 -10.40
CA ARG A 334 -20.80 -14.93 -10.91
C ARG A 334 -21.97 -13.96 -11.01
N PHE A 335 -22.20 -13.15 -9.97
CA PHE A 335 -23.25 -12.13 -9.98
C PHE A 335 -23.10 -11.16 -11.16
N PHE A 336 -21.89 -10.61 -11.35
CA PHE A 336 -21.65 -9.68 -12.45
C PHE A 336 -21.70 -10.36 -13.82
N ARG A 337 -21.19 -11.59 -13.95
CA ARG A 337 -21.27 -12.34 -15.21
C ARG A 337 -22.72 -12.68 -15.58
N GLU A 338 -23.54 -13.10 -14.63
CA GLU A 338 -24.95 -13.44 -14.88
C GLU A 338 -25.77 -12.20 -15.30
N ARG A 339 -25.40 -11.01 -14.81
CA ARG A 339 -26.16 -9.78 -15.05
C ARG A 339 -25.63 -8.91 -16.20
N PHE A 340 -24.34 -8.97 -16.49
CA PHE A 340 -23.66 -8.11 -17.46
C PHE A 340 -22.79 -8.88 -18.47
N GLY A 341 -22.65 -10.20 -18.34
CA GLY A 341 -21.92 -11.02 -19.29
C GLY A 341 -22.64 -11.08 -20.63
N LYS A 342 -21.91 -10.85 -21.74
CA LYS A 342 -22.43 -11.12 -23.08
C LYS A 342 -22.81 -12.60 -23.19
N LYS A 343 -24.01 -12.91 -23.69
CA LYS A 343 -24.33 -14.27 -24.14
C LYS A 343 -23.37 -14.64 -25.27
N PRO A 344 -22.87 -15.89 -25.35
CA PRO A 344 -22.16 -16.33 -26.54
C PRO A 344 -23.07 -16.12 -27.75
N GLU A 345 -22.57 -15.49 -28.81
CA GLU A 345 -23.23 -15.51 -30.11
C GLU A 345 -23.39 -16.97 -30.51
N THR A 346 -24.63 -17.45 -30.51
CA THR A 346 -24.98 -18.68 -31.19
C THR A 346 -24.72 -18.42 -32.67
N LEU A 347 -23.60 -18.93 -33.18
CA LEU A 347 -23.39 -19.07 -34.62
C LEU A 347 -24.60 -19.85 -35.14
N ASN A 348 -25.44 -19.17 -35.92
CA ASN A 348 -26.54 -19.80 -36.65
C ASN A 348 -25.93 -20.86 -37.58
N GLU A 349 -26.11 -22.13 -37.22
CA GLU A 349 -26.23 -23.22 -38.17
C GLU A 349 -27.50 -22.98 -39.00
N GLN A 350 -27.43 -22.08 -39.98
CA GLN A 350 -28.38 -22.03 -41.09
C GLN A 350 -27.60 -21.73 -42.36
N GLY A 351 -27.17 -22.81 -43.00
CA GLY A 351 -26.47 -22.83 -44.28
C GLY A 351 -26.44 -24.25 -44.85
N GLY A 352 -27.58 -24.94 -44.76
CA GLY A 352 -27.85 -26.20 -45.43
C GLY A 352 -29.23 -26.10 -46.09
N GLU A 353 -29.21 -26.27 -47.41
CA GLU A 353 -30.34 -26.65 -48.28
C GLU A 353 -31.51 -25.65 -48.40
N GLU A 354 -31.48 -24.85 -49.48
CA GLU A 354 -32.30 -25.05 -50.69
C GLU A 354 -31.86 -24.11 -51.83
#